data_AF-A0A0T6A688-F1
#
_entry.id   AF-A0A0T6A688-F1
#
_cell.length_a   1.000
_cell.length_b   1.000
_cell.length_c   1.000
_cell.angle_alpha   90.00
_cell.angle_beta   90.00
_cell.angle_gamma   90.00
#
_symmetry.space_group_name_H-M   'P 1'
#
loop_
_entity.id
_entity.type
_entity.pdbx_description
1 polymer ?
#
loop_
_entity_poly.entity_id
_entity_poly.type
_entity_poly.pdbx_seq_one_letter_code
_entity_poly.pdbx_strand_id
1 'polypeptide(L)' 'MTRVGIFYHESFSRRSYLTVGRRLADFPAALDELLQDERFRLYRCSEADDRLILQVHRPALIPEVEADPL' A
#
# COMPACT_ATOMS: atom_id res chain seq x y z
N MET A 1 24.73 -9.11 -7.41
CA MET A 1 23.84 -9.41 -6.27
C MET A 1 22.44 -8.91 -6.60
N THR A 2 21.41 -9.68 -6.28
CA THR A 2 20.02 -9.30 -6.56
C THR A 2 19.55 -8.27 -5.54
N ARG A 3 18.94 -7.18 -6.03
CA ARG A 3 18.28 -6.16 -5.19
C ARG A 3 16.80 -6.50 -5.03
N VAL A 4 16.25 -6.25 -3.86
CA VAL A 4 14.86 -6.50 -3.50
C VAL A 4 14.18 -5.15 -3.22
N GLY A 5 13.11 -4.87 -3.97
CA GLY A 5 12.27 -3.69 -3.75
C GLY A 5 11.11 -4.03 -2.81
N ILE A 6 10.93 -3.23 -1.78
CA ILE A 6 9.79 -3.31 -0.85
C ILE A 6 8.91 -2.10 -1.12
N PHE A 7 7.62 -2.31 -1.39
CA PHE A 7 6.66 -1.25 -1.70
C PHE A 7 5.65 -1.13 -0.56
N TYR A 8 5.67 0.00 0.15
CA TYR A 8 4.81 0.19 1.33
C TYR A 8 4.47 1.66 1.56
N HIS A 9 3.29 1.91 2.11
CA HIS A 9 2.89 3.23 2.60
C HIS A 9 2.27 3.07 4.00
N GLU A 10 2.60 3.96 4.94
CA GLU A 10 2.10 3.88 6.32
C GLU A 10 0.57 3.95 6.44
N SER A 11 -0.14 4.48 5.44
CA SER A 11 -1.61 4.45 5.45
C SER A 11 -2.15 3.01 5.47
N PHE A 12 -1.39 2.03 4.98
CA PHE A 12 -1.76 0.62 5.01
C PHE A 12 -1.80 0.04 6.42
N SER A 13 -1.10 0.64 7.40
CA SER A 13 -1.21 0.24 8.81
C SER A 13 -2.42 0.87 9.51
N ARG A 14 -3.02 1.91 8.93
CA ARG A 14 -4.07 2.74 9.56
C ARG A 14 -5.48 2.39 9.10
N ARG A 15 -5.66 2.03 7.83
CA ARG A 15 -6.98 1.80 7.22
C ARG A 15 -7.35 0.31 7.30
N SER A 16 -8.41 -0.02 8.04
CA SER A 16 -9.05 -1.33 7.99
C SER A 16 -9.87 -1.44 6.70
N TYR A 17 -9.20 -1.51 5.55
CA TYR A 17 -9.87 -1.71 4.27
C TYR A 17 -10.40 -3.15 4.19
N LEU A 18 -11.59 -3.35 4.76
CA LEU A 18 -12.60 -4.40 4.55
C LEU A 18 -12.20 -5.89 4.44
N THR A 19 -10.93 -6.29 4.54
CA THR A 19 -10.58 -7.72 4.52
C THR A 19 -9.52 -8.19 5.52
N VAL A 20 -8.65 -7.36 6.14
CA VAL A 20 -7.71 -7.94 7.13
C VAL A 20 -7.21 -7.01 8.26
N GLY A 21 -8.11 -6.40 9.03
CA GLY A 21 -7.81 -5.85 10.38
C GLY A 21 -6.51 -5.04 10.54
N ARG A 22 -5.85 -5.15 11.71
CA ARG A 22 -4.55 -4.50 12.03
C ARG A 22 -3.32 -5.27 11.52
N ARG A 23 -3.45 -6.12 10.49
CA ARG A 23 -2.38 -7.08 10.13
C ARG A 23 -1.06 -6.45 9.71
N LEU A 24 -1.10 -5.21 9.22
CA LEU A 24 0.08 -4.43 8.85
C LEU A 24 0.45 -3.35 9.87
N ALA A 25 -0.15 -3.36 11.06
CA ALA A 25 0.15 -2.37 12.11
C ALA A 25 1.62 -2.40 12.52
N ASP A 26 2.18 -3.60 12.65
CA ASP A 26 3.56 -3.84 13.10
C ASP A 26 4.57 -3.89 11.94
N PHE A 27 4.10 -3.77 10.70
CA PHE A 27 4.93 -3.91 9.50
C PHE A 27 6.06 -2.88 9.41
N PRO A 28 5.87 -1.60 9.78
CA PRO A 28 6.98 -0.63 9.79
C PRO A 28 8.17 -1.12 10.62
N ALA A 29 7.93 -1.64 11.83
CA ALA A 29 8.99 -2.16 12.70
C ALA A 29 9.59 -3.47 12.15
N ALA A 30 8.77 -4.33 11.52
CA ALA A 30 9.26 -5.58 10.93
C ALA A 30 10.24 -5.37 9.76
N LEU A 31 10.27 -4.18 9.15
CA LEU A 31 11.19 -3.85 8.06
C LEU A 31 12.56 -3.32 8.54
N ASP A 32 12.69 -2.90 9.79
CA ASP A 32 13.88 -2.21 10.29
C ASP A 32 15.16 -3.05 10.14
N GLU A 33 15.09 -4.35 10.43
CA GLU A 33 16.22 -5.28 10.28
C GLU A 33 16.59 -5.51 8.81
N LEU A 34 15.59 -5.63 7.93
CA LEU A 34 15.81 -5.85 6.49
C LEU A 34 16.46 -4.63 5.83
N LEU A 35 16.09 -3.43 6.26
CA LEU A 35 16.61 -2.18 5.71
C LEU A 35 18.04 -1.85 6.15
N GLN A 36 18.61 -2.60 7.10
CA GLN A 36 20.06 -2.54 7.39
C GLN A 36 20.91 -3.18 6.29
N ASP A 37 20.32 -4.02 5.44
CA ASP A 37 21.00 -4.69 4.34
C ASP A 37 20.77 -3.93 3.01
N GLU A 38 21.86 -3.49 2.37
CA GLU A 38 21.84 -2.69 1.14
C GLU A 38 21.16 -3.38 -0.06
N ARG A 39 20.93 -4.69 0.02
CA ARG A 39 20.14 -5.42 -0.99
C ARG A 39 18.68 -5.03 -0.97
N PHE A 40 18.16 -4.54 0.15
CA PHE A 40 16.77 -4.16 0.31
C PHE A 40 16.59 -2.66 0.17
N ARG A 41 15.57 -2.26 -0.61
CA ARG A 41 15.20 -0.86 -0.77
C ARG A 41 13.71 -0.67 -0.55
N LEU A 42 13.36 0.20 0.39
CA LEU A 42 11.99 0.64 0.59
C LEU A 42 11.62 1.73 -0.42
N TYR A 43 10.48 1.54 -1.08
CA TYR A 43 9.83 2.48 -1.97
C TYR A 43 8.48 2.83 -1.37
N ARG A 44 8.23 4.13 -1.22
CA ARG A 44 6.92 4.63 -0.79
C ARG A 44 5.95 4.54 -1.96
N CYS A 45 4.82 3.85 -1.77
CA CYS A 45 3.76 3.80 -2.78
C CYS A 45 3.04 5.15 -2.86
N SER A 46 2.80 5.65 -4.06
CA SER A 46 1.84 6.73 -4.30
C SER A 46 0.42 6.15 -4.36
N GLU A 47 -0.56 7.04 -4.36
CA GLU A 47 -1.92 6.68 -4.80
C GLU A 47 -1.86 6.15 -6.23
N ALA A 48 -2.77 5.22 -6.55
CA ALA A 48 -2.92 4.70 -7.89
C ALA A 48 -3.56 5.78 -8.78
N ASP A 49 -3.01 5.98 -9.98
CA ASP A 49 -3.60 6.87 -10.97
C ASP A 49 -4.94 6.30 -11.46
N ASP A 50 -5.97 7.13 -11.59
CA ASP A 50 -7.27 6.76 -12.13
C ASP A 50 -7.15 6.01 -13.46
N ARG A 51 -6.17 6.36 -14.30
CA ARG A 51 -5.90 5.66 -15.57
C ARG A 51 -5.66 4.16 -15.38
N LEU A 52 -5.04 3.74 -14.28
CA LEU A 52 -4.82 2.33 -13.94
C LEU A 52 -6.11 1.70 -13.39
N ILE A 53 -6.82 2.40 -12.51
CA ILE A 53 -8.07 1.93 -11.91
C ILE A 53 -9.12 1.65 -12.99
N LEU A 54 -9.23 2.55 -13.97
CA LEU A 54 -10.17 2.49 -15.08
C LEU A 54 -9.88 1.37 -16.11
N GLN A 55 -8.73 0.68 -16.02
CA GLN A 55 -8.49 -0.52 -16.84
C GLN A 55 -9.34 -1.71 -16.37
N VAL A 56 -9.80 -1.68 -15.13
CA VAL A 56 -10.52 -2.79 -14.48
C VAL A 56 -11.93 -2.36 -14.05
N HIS A 57 -12.06 -1.12 -13.58
CA HIS A 57 -13.29 -0.61 -12.98
C HIS A 57 -14.00 0.43 -13.85
N ARG A 58 -15.30 0.60 -13.61
CA ARG A 58 -16.12 1.62 -14.27
C ARG A 58 -15.81 2.99 -13.67
N PRO A 59 -15.88 4.09 -14.46
CA PRO A 59 -15.63 5.43 -13.95
C PRO A 59 -16.49 5.84 -12.75
N ALA A 60 -17.74 5.37 -12.68
CA ALA A 60 -18.64 5.66 -11.56
C ALA A 60 -18.14 5.10 -10.21
N LEU A 61 -17.31 4.06 -10.23
CA LEU A 61 -16.87 3.40 -8.99
C LEU A 61 -15.88 4.25 -8.18
N ILE A 62 -15.11 5.12 -8.84
CA ILE A 62 -14.14 6.00 -8.16
C ILE A 62 -14.86 6.94 -7.18
N PRO A 63 -15.80 7.80 -7.61
CA PRO A 63 -16.51 8.68 -6.69
C PRO A 63 -17.42 7.92 -5.71
N GLU A 64 -17.92 6.73 -6.07
CA GLU A 64 -18.67 5.87 -5.13
C GLU A 64 -17.80 5.41 -3.95
N VAL A 65 -16.55 5.00 -4.21
CA VAL A 65 -15.60 4.58 -3.16
C VAL A 65 -15.07 5.77 -2.37
N GLU A 66 -14.84 6.93 -3.01
CA GLU A 66 -14.43 8.15 -2.29
C GLU A 66 -15.50 8.67 -1.33
N ALA A 67 -16.77 8.47 -1.66
CA ALA A 67 -17.90 8.84 -0.82
C ALA A 67 -18.21 7.80 0.28
N ASP A 68 -17.56 6.64 0.27
CA ASP A 68 -17.75 5.60 1.27
C ASP A 68 -17.19 6.07 2.64
N PRO A 69 -18.01 6.13 3.70
CA PRO A 69 -17.58 6.62 5.01
C PRO A 69 -16.69 5.64 5.81
N LEU A 70 -16.34 4.47 5.24
CA LEU A 70 -15.52 3.43 5.88
C LEU A 70 -14.00 3.70 5.89
#